data_AF-A0A7L4PNR7-F1
#
_entry.id   AF-A0A7L4PNR7-F1
#
_cell.length_a   1.000
_cell.length_b   1.000
_cell.length_c   1.000
_cell.angle_alpha   90.00
_cell.angle_beta   90.00
_cell.angle_gamma   90.00
#
_symmetry.space_group_name_H-M   'P 1'
#
loop_
_entity.id
_entity.type
_entity.pdbx_description
1 polymer ?
#
loop_
_entity_poly.entity_id
_entity_poly.type
_entity_poly.pdbx_seq_one_letter_code
_entity_poly.pdbx_strand_id
1 'polypeptide(L)'
;MNKTSVFLFTLLLMSIISINYVYSWDDCPFGETNSSCVYPGDCGKYIDTNGNRICDRSEPAPGTVQNESPLITNEINLPEIKGSAIKTMTLEEVASVYSIDTNDLMESLRINVSPKTKVENLRSYGITNSMVKEKAEILFIESNKNLYGNNLIINSSHTSEESESENGLEKILKEDLLVTLGLMILGVLYFFRFKRKEIRYFTLAVSLIYLGFIRGGCLCVVGSLQQLSLYAIGAIKGNYLYWLMLFFLPIVFSVILGRVFCGYACPIGAWQQLMSGIGSRLIKFRMPQKLDKFLKYIKYVFAALIVIVAISTRYPFFQKIDPFSYLFGFNFTLYGIISIAIVSVASIIVSRPFCRYICPYGAVLAILSRFSIYKIKAKNGCKNCTLCDRVCETDAIIKGNVDQSECIRCKKCIDSCKFEILK
;
A
#
# COMPACT_ATOMS: atom_id res chain seq x y z
N MET A 1 19.47 -21.11 14.62
CA MET A 1 19.51 -21.13 13.13
C MET A 1 20.83 -20.57 12.64
N ASN A 2 21.61 -21.38 11.92
CA ASN A 2 22.84 -20.97 11.26
C ASN A 2 22.57 -19.87 10.21
N LYS A 3 23.58 -19.06 9.89
CA LYS A 3 23.50 -18.01 8.84
C LYS A 3 22.94 -18.56 7.51
N THR A 4 23.25 -19.82 7.21
CA THR A 4 22.77 -20.57 6.05
C THR A 4 21.26 -20.78 6.03
N SER A 5 20.61 -21.00 7.18
CA SER A 5 19.16 -21.21 7.24
C SER A 5 18.37 -19.92 7.10
N VAL A 6 18.95 -18.77 7.49
CA VAL A 6 18.32 -17.45 7.26
C VAL A 6 18.42 -17.09 5.78
N PHE A 7 19.57 -17.37 5.16
CA PHE A 7 19.76 -17.17 3.71
C PHE A 7 18.83 -18.04 2.87
N LEU A 8 18.68 -19.32 3.21
CA LEU A 8 17.74 -20.22 2.53
C LEU A 8 16.28 -19.75 2.68
N PHE A 9 15.89 -19.27 3.86
CA PHE A 9 14.51 -18.82 4.09
C PHE A 9 14.21 -17.47 3.42
N THR A 10 15.20 -16.57 3.31
CA THR A 10 15.08 -15.35 2.50
C THR A 10 15.05 -15.66 1.00
N LEU A 11 15.75 -16.70 0.54
CA LEU A 11 15.65 -17.18 -0.84
C LEU A 11 14.28 -17.80 -1.12
N LEU A 12 13.75 -18.57 -0.16
CA LEU A 12 12.44 -19.20 -0.26
C LEU A 12 11.29 -18.17 -0.26
N LEU A 13 11.46 -17.06 0.47
CA LEU A 13 10.50 -15.95 0.45
C LEU A 13 10.59 -15.12 -0.85
N MET A 14 11.78 -15.04 -1.47
CA MET A 14 11.96 -14.41 -2.78
C MET A 14 11.47 -15.32 -3.93
N SER A 15 11.54 -16.65 -3.80
CA SER A 15 11.00 -17.58 -4.79
C SER A 15 9.48 -17.65 -4.77
N ILE A 16 8.83 -17.29 -3.66
CA ILE A 16 7.36 -17.13 -3.60
C ILE A 16 6.92 -15.82 -4.29
N ILE A 17 7.84 -14.86 -4.49
CA ILE A 17 7.61 -13.61 -5.25
C ILE A 17 7.90 -13.82 -6.75
N SER A 18 8.57 -14.92 -7.12
CA SER A 18 8.68 -15.38 -8.50
C SER A 18 7.45 -16.20 -8.88
N ILE A 19 6.29 -15.56 -9.03
CA ILE A 19 5.22 -16.14 -9.82
C ILE A 19 5.75 -16.20 -11.26
N ASN A 20 6.12 -17.40 -11.70
CA ASN A 20 6.45 -17.67 -13.08
C ASN A 20 5.20 -17.35 -13.91
N TYR A 21 5.26 -16.30 -14.70
CA TYR A 21 4.42 -16.20 -15.89
C TYR A 21 4.88 -17.31 -16.83
N VAL A 22 4.05 -18.35 -16.96
CA VAL A 22 4.18 -19.32 -18.03
C VAL A 22 3.81 -18.58 -19.32
N TYR A 23 4.82 -18.23 -20.11
CA TYR A 23 4.61 -17.91 -21.51
C TYR A 23 4.30 -19.23 -22.22
N SER A 24 3.09 -19.39 -22.77
CA SER A 24 2.84 -20.40 -23.81
C SER A 24 2.94 -19.73 -25.17
N TRP A 25 4.07 -19.91 -25.84
CA TRP A 25 4.15 -19.77 -27.30
C TRP A 25 4.70 -21.09 -27.84
N ASP A 26 3.86 -21.72 -28.66
CA ASP A 26 4.14 -22.49 -29.87
C ASP A 26 5.40 -23.35 -29.94
N ASP A 27 5.19 -24.66 -30.08
CA ASP A 27 5.67 -25.42 -31.24
C ASP A 27 5.06 -26.84 -31.24
N CYS A 28 4.45 -27.25 -32.36
CA CYS A 28 4.89 -28.51 -32.97
C CYS A 28 4.53 -28.60 -34.46
N PRO A 29 5.55 -28.76 -35.34
CA PRO A 29 5.40 -29.02 -36.76
C PRO A 29 5.29 -30.53 -37.03
N PHE A 30 4.39 -30.91 -37.95
CA PHE A 30 4.17 -32.25 -38.52
C PHE A 30 3.38 -33.27 -37.66
N GLY A 31 2.23 -33.72 -38.22
CA GLY A 31 1.36 -34.80 -37.68
C GLY A 31 2.05 -36.18 -37.64
N GLU A 32 1.56 -37.17 -36.90
CA GLU A 32 0.22 -37.79 -36.92
C GLU A 32 -0.24 -38.19 -35.50
N THR A 33 -1.56 -38.18 -35.24
CA THR A 33 -2.16 -38.80 -34.04
C THR A 33 -2.93 -40.06 -34.44
N ASN A 34 -2.38 -41.23 -34.12
CA ASN A 34 -3.20 -42.45 -34.05
C ASN A 34 -4.05 -42.40 -32.78
N SER A 35 -5.36 -42.34 -33.00
CA SER A 35 -6.44 -42.89 -32.16
C SER A 35 -6.37 -42.62 -30.65
N SER A 36 -7.06 -41.57 -30.21
CA SER A 36 -8.04 -41.59 -29.08
C SER A 36 -8.26 -40.18 -28.53
N CYS A 37 -8.95 -39.31 -29.28
CA CYS A 37 -9.59 -38.12 -28.70
C CYS A 37 -11.10 -38.37 -28.61
N VAL A 38 -11.62 -38.29 -27.39
CA VAL A 38 -13.04 -38.38 -27.06
C VAL A 38 -13.53 -36.95 -26.79
N TYR A 39 -14.60 -36.55 -27.50
CA TYR A 39 -15.40 -35.32 -27.39
C TYR A 39 -14.83 -34.01 -28.02
N PRO A 40 -15.71 -33.15 -28.58
CA PRO A 40 -15.43 -32.41 -29.81
C PRO A 40 -14.81 -31.04 -29.53
N GLY A 41 -13.70 -30.77 -30.20
CA GLY A 41 -13.05 -29.46 -30.26
C GLY A 41 -12.97 -28.95 -31.70
N ASP A 42 -12.97 -27.64 -31.85
CA ASP A 42 -12.80 -26.90 -33.11
C ASP A 42 -11.47 -27.23 -33.79
N CYS A 43 -11.53 -27.56 -35.09
CA CYS A 43 -10.35 -27.78 -35.94
C CYS A 43 -9.94 -26.48 -36.63
N GLY A 44 -8.85 -25.84 -36.19
CA GLY A 44 -8.41 -24.53 -36.68
C GLY A 44 -7.80 -24.46 -38.09
N LYS A 45 -7.97 -25.46 -38.97
CA LYS A 45 -7.25 -25.49 -40.28
C LYS A 45 -8.07 -25.87 -41.52
N TYR A 46 -9.32 -26.31 -41.40
CA TYR A 46 -10.24 -26.61 -42.52
C TYR A 46 -11.66 -26.26 -42.10
N ILE A 47 -12.50 -25.83 -43.06
CA ILE A 47 -13.90 -25.47 -42.79
C ILE A 47 -14.78 -26.64 -43.27
N ASP A 48 -15.50 -27.27 -42.33
CA ASP A 48 -16.49 -28.31 -42.64
C ASP A 48 -17.59 -27.71 -43.52
N THR A 49 -17.55 -28.04 -44.80
CA THR A 49 -18.44 -27.43 -45.81
C THR A 49 -19.62 -28.34 -46.15
N ASN A 50 -19.57 -29.61 -45.74
CA ASN A 50 -20.61 -30.60 -46.04
C ASN A 50 -21.46 -31.00 -44.81
N GLY A 51 -21.09 -30.52 -43.61
CA GLY A 51 -21.87 -30.60 -42.38
C GLY A 51 -21.82 -31.95 -41.67
N ASN A 52 -20.84 -32.81 -42.01
CA ASN A 52 -20.71 -34.14 -41.43
C ASN A 52 -19.86 -34.18 -40.13
N ARG A 53 -19.31 -33.03 -39.70
CA ARG A 53 -18.45 -32.85 -38.52
C ARG A 53 -17.12 -33.61 -38.59
N ILE A 54 -16.62 -33.88 -39.80
CA ILE A 54 -15.34 -34.53 -40.06
C ILE A 54 -14.54 -33.67 -41.04
N CYS A 55 -13.50 -33.00 -40.55
CA CYS A 55 -12.59 -32.23 -41.41
C CYS A 55 -11.56 -33.15 -42.08
N ASP A 56 -11.62 -33.28 -43.41
CA ASP A 56 -10.71 -34.11 -44.19
C ASP A 56 -10.06 -33.35 -45.37
N ARG A 57 -9.20 -34.02 -46.14
CA ARG A 57 -8.47 -33.41 -47.27
C ARG A 57 -9.33 -33.13 -48.51
N SER A 58 -10.61 -33.49 -48.49
CA SER A 58 -11.54 -33.14 -49.56
C SER A 58 -12.10 -31.72 -49.38
N GLU A 59 -11.85 -31.07 -48.24
CA GLU A 59 -12.36 -29.74 -47.90
C GLU A 59 -11.33 -28.61 -48.10
N PRO A 60 -11.78 -27.39 -48.45
CA PRO A 60 -10.89 -26.27 -48.73
C PRO A 60 -10.25 -25.69 -47.45
N ALA A 61 -8.97 -25.32 -47.55
CA ALA A 61 -8.25 -24.63 -46.48
C ALA A 61 -8.75 -23.16 -46.34
N PRO A 62 -8.76 -22.58 -45.13
CA PRO A 62 -9.24 -21.22 -44.90
C PRO A 62 -8.21 -20.22 -45.46
N GLY A 63 -8.46 -19.77 -46.68
CA GLY A 63 -7.64 -18.78 -47.34
C GLY A 63 -7.79 -18.80 -48.85
N THR A 64 -8.96 -18.39 -49.35
CA THR A 64 -9.19 -17.64 -50.61
C THR A 64 -10.66 -17.75 -51.01
N VAL A 65 -11.50 -16.77 -50.65
CA VAL A 65 -12.54 -16.22 -51.52
C VAL A 65 -12.89 -14.83 -50.99
N GLN A 66 -12.61 -13.82 -51.82
CA GLN A 66 -13.17 -12.47 -51.70
C GLN A 66 -14.67 -12.53 -52.05
N ASN A 67 -15.53 -11.89 -51.25
CA ASN A 67 -16.75 -11.26 -51.75
C ASN A 67 -17.37 -10.32 -50.69
N GLU A 68 -17.96 -9.26 -51.20
CA GLU A 68 -18.17 -7.96 -50.58
C GLU A 68 -19.36 -7.89 -49.60
N SER A 69 -19.14 -7.18 -48.49
CA SER A 69 -20.10 -6.25 -47.89
C SER A 69 -19.29 -5.25 -47.06
N PRO A 70 -19.49 -3.93 -47.17
CA PRO A 70 -18.74 -2.99 -46.35
C PRO A 70 -19.29 -3.08 -44.92
N LEU A 71 -18.62 -3.89 -44.09
CA LEU A 71 -18.76 -3.80 -42.65
C LEU A 71 -18.14 -2.46 -42.26
N ILE A 72 -18.96 -1.46 -41.95
CA ILE A 72 -18.48 -0.18 -41.43
C ILE A 72 -17.92 -0.45 -40.03
N THR A 73 -16.63 -0.78 -39.96
CA THR A 73 -15.87 -0.78 -38.71
C THR A 73 -15.50 0.67 -38.41
N ASN A 74 -16.17 1.26 -37.43
CA ASN A 74 -15.77 2.56 -36.92
C ASN A 74 -14.52 2.36 -36.04
N GLU A 75 -13.34 2.68 -36.57
CA GLU A 75 -12.12 2.78 -35.77
C GLU A 75 -12.20 4.04 -34.90
N ILE A 76 -12.32 3.85 -33.59
CA ILE A 76 -12.30 4.94 -32.61
C ILE A 76 -10.96 4.89 -31.88
N ASN A 77 -10.17 5.93 -32.06
CA ASN A 77 -8.90 6.09 -31.34
C ASN A 77 -9.17 6.57 -29.91
N LEU A 78 -8.54 5.91 -28.94
CA LEU A 78 -8.61 6.33 -27.55
C LEU A 78 -7.88 7.67 -27.37
N PRO A 79 -8.44 8.65 -26.64
CA PRO A 79 -7.75 9.91 -26.37
C PRO A 79 -6.45 9.66 -25.60
N GLU A 80 -5.30 9.87 -26.24
CA GLU A 80 -4.00 9.73 -25.57
C GLU A 80 -3.67 10.95 -24.70
N ILE A 81 -4.06 10.89 -23.43
CA ILE A 81 -3.58 11.87 -22.44
C ILE A 81 -2.33 11.31 -21.72
N LYS A 82 -1.23 12.06 -21.77
CA LYS A 82 -0.03 11.79 -20.98
C LYS A 82 -0.35 11.97 -19.49
N GLY A 83 0.06 11.03 -18.64
CA GLY A 83 -0.24 11.05 -17.19
C GLY A 83 0.28 12.28 -16.43
N SER A 84 1.28 12.99 -16.99
CA SER A 84 1.76 14.28 -16.49
C SER A 84 0.79 15.45 -16.76
N ALA A 85 0.08 15.44 -17.89
CA ALA A 85 -0.92 16.45 -18.26
C ALA A 85 -2.24 16.26 -17.51
N ILE A 86 -2.65 15.00 -17.29
CA ILE A 86 -3.84 14.67 -16.48
C ILE A 86 -3.75 15.28 -15.08
N LYS A 87 -2.54 15.35 -14.50
CA LYS A 87 -2.31 15.85 -13.14
C LYS A 87 -2.88 17.25 -12.93
N THR A 88 -2.73 18.14 -13.92
CA THR A 88 -3.11 19.55 -13.83
C THR A 88 -4.54 19.82 -14.28
N MET A 89 -5.21 18.84 -14.90
CA MET A 89 -6.58 18.95 -15.40
C MET A 89 -7.61 18.87 -14.26
N THR A 90 -8.76 19.51 -14.46
CA THR A 90 -9.96 19.32 -13.62
C THR A 90 -10.73 18.05 -14.01
N LEU A 91 -11.59 17.55 -13.12
CA LEU A 91 -12.47 16.41 -13.46
C LEU A 91 -13.38 16.73 -14.66
N GLU A 92 -13.89 17.97 -14.75
CA GLU A 92 -14.62 18.45 -15.94
C GLU A 92 -13.75 18.41 -17.20
N GLU A 93 -12.51 18.88 -17.14
CA GLU A 93 -11.59 18.86 -18.28
C GLU A 93 -11.27 17.42 -18.72
N VAL A 94 -11.01 16.51 -17.77
CA VAL A 94 -10.78 15.09 -18.10
C VAL A 94 -12.03 14.48 -18.74
N ALA A 95 -13.21 14.70 -18.15
CA ALA A 95 -14.47 14.22 -18.69
C ALA A 95 -14.73 14.76 -20.10
N SER A 96 -14.40 16.03 -20.36
CA SER A 96 -14.53 16.65 -21.68
C SER A 96 -13.61 16.03 -22.73
N VAL A 97 -12.38 15.66 -22.37
CA VAL A 97 -11.43 15.02 -23.31
C VAL A 97 -11.91 13.63 -23.71
N TYR A 98 -12.46 12.88 -22.75
CA TYR A 98 -13.04 11.57 -23.01
C TYR A 98 -14.50 11.64 -23.46
N SER A 99 -15.10 12.82 -23.68
CA SER A 99 -16.52 12.96 -24.07
C SER A 99 -17.48 12.15 -23.18
N ILE A 100 -17.25 12.11 -21.87
CA ILE A 100 -18.05 11.41 -20.86
C ILE A 100 -18.71 12.39 -19.89
N ASP A 101 -19.79 11.97 -19.21
CA ASP A 101 -20.40 12.79 -18.16
C ASP A 101 -19.46 12.87 -16.94
N THR A 102 -19.32 14.08 -16.38
CA THR A 102 -18.48 14.30 -15.20
C THR A 102 -19.05 13.61 -13.95
N ASN A 103 -20.37 13.48 -13.85
CA ASN A 103 -21.04 12.78 -12.76
C ASN A 103 -20.76 11.27 -12.82
N ASP A 104 -20.79 10.66 -14.00
CA ASP A 104 -20.46 9.25 -14.19
C ASP A 104 -18.99 8.98 -13.85
N LEU A 105 -18.09 9.89 -14.24
CA LEU A 105 -16.68 9.83 -13.84
C LEU A 105 -16.51 9.96 -12.31
N MET A 106 -17.22 10.89 -11.67
CA MET A 106 -17.17 11.04 -10.21
C MET A 106 -17.79 9.84 -9.48
N GLU A 107 -18.86 9.25 -10.02
CA GLU A 107 -19.53 8.08 -9.47
C GLU A 107 -18.67 6.81 -9.61
N SER A 108 -18.05 6.61 -10.77
CA SER A 108 -17.10 5.50 -10.99
C SER A 108 -15.85 5.62 -10.09
N LEU A 109 -15.40 6.84 -9.81
CA LEU A 109 -14.35 7.15 -8.84
C LEU A 109 -14.84 7.15 -7.38
N ARG A 110 -16.15 7.05 -7.17
CA ARG A 110 -16.84 7.02 -5.87
C ARG A 110 -16.54 8.24 -4.99
N ILE A 111 -16.34 9.40 -5.59
CA ILE A 111 -16.05 10.65 -4.89
C ILE A 111 -17.25 11.58 -4.88
N ASN A 112 -17.37 12.40 -3.85
CA ASN A 112 -18.36 13.47 -3.76
C ASN A 112 -17.64 14.80 -3.56
N VAL A 113 -17.10 15.34 -4.66
CA VAL A 113 -16.29 16.56 -4.70
C VAL A 113 -16.80 17.51 -5.79
N SER A 114 -16.34 18.76 -5.79
CA SER A 114 -16.68 19.70 -6.86
C SER A 114 -16.10 19.23 -8.20
N PRO A 115 -16.85 19.31 -9.32
CA PRO A 115 -16.36 18.96 -10.67
C PRO A 115 -15.10 19.75 -11.10
N LYS A 116 -14.91 20.95 -10.55
CA LYS A 116 -13.72 21.81 -10.79
C LYS A 116 -12.47 21.37 -10.03
N THR A 117 -12.53 20.25 -9.31
CA THR A 117 -11.39 19.74 -8.53
C THR A 117 -10.33 19.20 -9.48
N LYS A 118 -9.09 19.69 -9.36
CA LYS A 118 -7.94 19.16 -10.10
C LYS A 118 -7.65 17.71 -9.73
N VAL A 119 -7.25 16.89 -10.70
CA VAL A 119 -6.92 15.47 -10.50
C VAL A 119 -5.80 15.28 -9.48
N GLU A 120 -4.81 16.18 -9.42
CA GLU A 120 -3.76 16.13 -8.39
C GLU A 120 -4.30 16.16 -6.95
N ASN A 121 -5.42 16.84 -6.72
CA ASN A 121 -6.04 16.93 -5.40
C ASN A 121 -6.78 15.64 -5.04
N LEU A 122 -7.15 14.81 -6.02
CA LEU A 122 -7.81 13.52 -5.78
C LEU A 122 -6.87 12.49 -5.14
N ARG A 123 -5.55 12.71 -5.21
CA ARG A 123 -4.57 11.91 -4.46
C ARG A 123 -4.85 11.95 -2.96
N SER A 124 -5.38 13.06 -2.45
CA SER A 124 -5.78 13.18 -1.05
C SER A 124 -6.93 12.25 -0.65
N TYR A 125 -7.71 11.75 -1.62
CA TYR A 125 -8.75 10.75 -1.41
C TYR A 125 -8.25 9.31 -1.65
N GLY A 126 -6.94 9.13 -1.89
CA GLY A 126 -6.34 7.85 -2.27
C GLY A 126 -6.51 7.48 -3.74
N ILE A 127 -6.88 8.44 -4.61
CA ILE A 127 -7.10 8.22 -6.04
C ILE A 127 -5.88 8.70 -6.82
N THR A 128 -5.24 7.81 -7.57
CA THR A 128 -4.07 8.16 -8.39
C THR A 128 -4.48 8.68 -9.76
N ASN A 129 -3.58 9.41 -10.44
CA ASN A 129 -3.81 9.87 -11.82
C ASN A 129 -4.08 8.70 -12.77
N SER A 130 -3.46 7.54 -12.53
CA SER A 130 -3.68 6.31 -13.31
C SER A 130 -5.09 5.80 -13.14
N MET A 131 -5.63 5.80 -11.92
CA MET A 131 -7.00 5.37 -11.65
C MET A 131 -8.04 6.28 -12.31
N VAL A 132 -7.78 7.58 -12.36
CA VAL A 132 -8.66 8.54 -13.07
C VAL A 132 -8.63 8.29 -14.57
N LYS A 133 -7.43 8.09 -15.13
CA LYS A 133 -7.24 7.76 -16.55
C LYS A 133 -7.96 6.45 -16.91
N GLU A 134 -7.69 5.39 -16.17
CA GLU A 134 -8.28 4.06 -16.34
C GLU A 134 -9.81 4.10 -16.27
N LYS A 135 -10.39 4.80 -15.29
CA LYS A 135 -11.86 4.91 -15.19
C LYS A 135 -12.48 5.77 -16.29
N ALA A 136 -11.80 6.83 -16.72
CA ALA A 136 -12.26 7.63 -17.87
C ALA A 136 -12.21 6.82 -19.18
N GLU A 137 -11.16 6.01 -19.37
CA GLU A 137 -11.04 5.11 -20.53
C GLU A 137 -12.13 4.03 -20.52
N ILE A 138 -12.39 3.41 -19.37
CA ILE A 138 -13.48 2.42 -19.23
C ILE A 138 -14.84 3.04 -19.57
N LEU A 139 -15.15 4.23 -19.03
CA LEU A 139 -16.42 4.91 -19.32
C LEU A 139 -16.53 5.35 -20.78
N PHE A 140 -15.43 5.76 -21.40
CA PHE A 140 -15.39 6.08 -22.83
C PHE A 140 -15.69 4.83 -23.68
N ILE A 141 -15.08 3.69 -23.33
CA ILE A 141 -15.31 2.42 -24.01
C ILE A 141 -16.78 1.99 -23.84
N GLU A 142 -17.33 2.09 -22.63
CA GLU A 142 -18.72 1.73 -22.33
C GLU A 142 -19.73 2.62 -23.05
N SER A 143 -19.50 3.94 -23.07
CA SER A 143 -20.33 4.91 -23.81
C SER A 143 -20.35 4.62 -25.30
N ASN A 144 -19.19 4.34 -25.91
CA ASN A 144 -19.11 4.01 -27.34
C ASN A 144 -19.72 2.62 -27.65
N LYS A 145 -19.53 1.63 -26.76
CA LYS A 145 -20.14 0.29 -26.91
C LYS A 145 -21.67 0.36 -26.89
N ASN A 146 -22.24 1.24 -26.08
CA ASN A 146 -23.69 1.49 -26.07
C ASN A 146 -24.20 2.18 -27.35
N LEU A 147 -23.35 2.95 -28.03
CA LEU A 147 -23.68 3.69 -29.26
C LEU A 147 -23.52 2.86 -30.55
N TYR A 148 -22.50 2.00 -30.63
CA TYR A 148 -22.15 1.27 -31.86
C TYR A 148 -22.27 -0.27 -31.74
N GLY A 149 -22.69 -0.78 -30.56
CA GLY A 149 -22.82 -2.21 -30.31
C GLY A 149 -21.47 -2.93 -30.19
N ASN A 150 -21.48 -4.27 -30.32
CA ASN A 150 -20.30 -5.12 -30.14
C ASN A 150 -19.26 -5.03 -31.28
N ASN A 151 -19.48 -4.21 -32.33
CA ASN A 151 -18.62 -4.11 -33.51
C ASN A 151 -17.56 -3.00 -33.42
N LEU A 152 -17.02 -2.74 -32.21
CA LEU A 152 -16.00 -1.72 -31.96
C LEU A 152 -14.62 -2.37 -31.82
N ILE A 153 -13.67 -1.95 -32.66
CA ILE A 153 -12.26 -2.26 -32.52
C ILE A 153 -11.59 -1.04 -31.89
N ILE A 154 -11.21 -1.16 -30.62
CA ILE A 154 -10.52 -0.10 -29.88
C ILE A 154 -9.02 -0.42 -29.92
N ASN A 155 -8.26 0.37 -30.67
CA ASN A 155 -6.81 0.29 -30.66
C ASN A 155 -6.28 0.97 -29.39
N SER A 156 -6.17 0.20 -28.30
CA SER A 156 -5.51 0.64 -27.07
C SER A 156 -4.37 -0.29 -26.70
N SER A 157 -3.15 0.22 -26.72
CA SER A 157 -1.94 -0.45 -26.18
C SER A 157 -1.89 -0.38 -24.65
N HIS A 158 -2.98 -0.71 -23.97
CA HIS A 158 -2.99 -0.91 -22.53
C HIS A 158 -4.04 -1.96 -22.15
N THR A 159 -3.53 -3.03 -21.55
CA THR A 159 -4.22 -4.20 -21.01
C THR A 159 -5.47 -3.83 -20.22
N SER A 160 -6.63 -4.17 -20.78
CA SER A 160 -7.89 -4.38 -20.07
C SER A 160 -7.83 -5.74 -19.36
N GLU A 161 -7.63 -5.74 -18.05
CA GLU A 161 -8.00 -6.88 -17.20
C GLU A 161 -9.25 -6.48 -16.41
N GLU A 162 -10.43 -6.90 -16.88
CA GLU A 162 -11.54 -7.22 -15.97
C GLU A 162 -12.52 -8.20 -16.62
N SER A 163 -12.41 -9.47 -16.22
CA SER A 163 -13.48 -10.47 -15.98
C SER A 163 -12.78 -11.82 -15.80
N GLU A 164 -12.88 -12.58 -14.72
CA GLU A 164 -14.09 -13.16 -14.16
C GLU A 164 -13.84 -13.69 -12.73
N SER A 165 -14.92 -13.80 -11.94
CA SER A 165 -15.15 -14.89 -10.98
C SER A 165 -14.02 -15.29 -10.03
N GLU A 166 -13.75 -14.50 -9.00
CA GLU A 166 -13.09 -15.01 -7.78
C GLU A 166 -13.81 -14.53 -6.52
N ASN A 167 -13.87 -15.41 -5.52
CA ASN A 167 -14.64 -15.31 -4.30
C ASN A 167 -14.60 -13.90 -3.69
N GLY A 168 -15.75 -13.37 -3.25
CA GLY A 168 -15.86 -11.99 -2.75
C GLY A 168 -14.91 -11.60 -1.62
N LEU A 169 -14.27 -12.56 -0.96
CA LEU A 169 -13.22 -12.36 0.06
C LEU A 169 -11.85 -11.96 -0.54
N GLU A 170 -11.54 -12.43 -1.75
CA GLU A 170 -10.27 -12.20 -2.45
C GLU A 170 -10.21 -10.80 -3.07
N LYS A 171 -11.34 -10.31 -3.59
CA LYS A 171 -11.53 -8.91 -4.05
C LYS A 171 -11.40 -7.88 -2.91
N ILE A 172 -11.52 -8.29 -1.65
CA ILE A 172 -11.38 -7.43 -0.45
C ILE A 172 -9.93 -7.36 0.04
N LEU A 173 -9.16 -8.44 -0.11
CA LEU A 173 -7.78 -8.55 0.33
C LEU A 173 -6.81 -8.03 -0.73
N LYS A 174 -6.77 -6.69 -0.88
CA LYS A 174 -5.69 -6.04 -1.66
C LYS A 174 -4.33 -6.50 -1.13
N GLU A 175 -3.37 -6.67 -2.04
CA GLU A 175 -2.00 -7.13 -1.76
C GLU A 175 -1.35 -6.39 -0.58
N ASP A 176 -1.67 -5.11 -0.38
CA ASP A 176 -1.16 -4.30 0.73
C ASP A 176 -1.57 -4.78 2.11
N LEU A 177 -2.81 -5.24 2.24
CA LEU A 177 -3.33 -5.77 3.48
C LEU A 177 -2.64 -7.09 3.81
N LEU A 178 -2.46 -7.95 2.80
CA LEU A 178 -1.70 -9.20 2.91
C LEU A 178 -0.25 -8.94 3.31
N VAL A 179 0.43 -7.99 2.66
CA VAL A 179 1.81 -7.65 2.99
C VAL A 179 1.92 -7.02 4.37
N THR A 180 1.00 -6.14 4.75
CA THR A 180 0.98 -5.53 6.09
C THR A 180 0.75 -6.58 7.17
N LEU A 181 -0.18 -7.51 6.95
CA LEU A 181 -0.45 -8.65 7.83
C LEU A 181 0.77 -9.57 7.92
N GLY A 182 1.37 -9.93 6.78
CA GLY A 182 2.58 -10.76 6.70
C GLY A 182 3.75 -10.14 7.45
N LEU A 183 4.03 -8.85 7.25
CA LEU A 183 5.07 -8.11 7.97
C LEU A 183 4.82 -8.07 9.47
N MET A 184 3.56 -7.93 9.90
CA MET A 184 3.21 -7.99 11.32
C MET A 184 3.38 -9.38 11.91
N ILE A 185 2.87 -10.44 11.26
CA ILE A 185 3.04 -11.83 11.70
C ILE A 185 4.52 -12.16 11.82
N LEU A 186 5.32 -11.83 10.80
CA LEU A 186 6.77 -11.99 10.84
C LEU A 186 7.38 -11.23 12.01
N GLY A 187 7.03 -9.94 12.18
CA GLY A 187 7.47 -9.12 13.32
C GLY A 187 7.17 -9.77 14.68
N VAL A 188 5.99 -10.37 14.84
CA VAL A 188 5.58 -11.10 16.06
C VAL A 188 6.37 -12.39 16.25
N LEU A 189 6.47 -13.22 15.21
CA LEU A 189 7.24 -14.47 15.24
C LEU A 189 8.69 -14.18 15.61
N TYR A 190 9.28 -13.12 15.07
CA TYR A 190 10.64 -12.71 15.38
C TYR A 190 10.79 -12.14 16.79
N PHE A 191 9.79 -11.36 17.24
CA PHE A 191 9.73 -10.90 18.62
C PHE A 191 9.80 -12.09 19.57
N PHE A 192 8.97 -13.13 19.41
CA PHE A 192 8.97 -14.25 20.36
C PHE A 192 10.10 -15.28 20.17
N ARG A 193 10.38 -15.71 18.93
CA ARG A 193 11.13 -16.95 18.68
C ARG A 193 12.61 -16.74 18.36
N PHE A 194 12.96 -15.69 17.61
CA PHE A 194 14.28 -15.63 16.98
C PHE A 194 15.28 -14.68 17.65
N LYS A 195 14.85 -13.70 18.45
CA LYS A 195 15.71 -12.77 19.25
C LYS A 195 16.91 -12.15 18.51
N ARG A 196 16.95 -12.16 17.17
CA ARG A 196 18.04 -11.62 16.35
C ARG A 196 17.72 -10.22 15.86
N LYS A 197 18.61 -9.27 16.14
CA LYS A 197 18.45 -7.85 15.77
C LYS A 197 18.41 -7.62 14.26
N GLU A 198 19.12 -8.46 13.49
CA GLU A 198 19.25 -8.36 12.03
C GLU A 198 17.88 -8.48 11.35
N ILE A 199 17.05 -9.39 11.86
CA ILE A 199 15.75 -9.69 11.28
C ILE A 199 14.80 -8.48 11.41
N ARG A 200 14.87 -7.75 12.53
CA ARG A 200 14.10 -6.51 12.69
C ARG A 200 14.45 -5.48 11.62
N TYR A 201 15.74 -5.31 11.32
CA TYR A 201 16.15 -4.37 10.27
C TYR A 201 15.74 -4.86 8.88
N PHE A 202 15.76 -6.17 8.65
CA PHE A 202 15.23 -6.76 7.42
C PHE A 202 13.74 -6.46 7.23
N THR A 203 12.89 -6.70 8.25
CA THR A 203 11.45 -6.39 8.17
C THR A 203 11.19 -4.90 7.95
N LEU A 204 11.98 -4.03 8.58
CA LEU A 204 11.88 -2.59 8.38
C LEU A 204 12.32 -2.17 6.97
N ALA A 205 13.34 -2.80 6.40
CA ALA A 205 13.80 -2.52 5.04
C ALA A 205 12.74 -2.95 4.01
N VAL A 206 12.18 -4.15 4.14
CA VAL A 206 11.09 -4.63 3.27
C VAL A 206 9.88 -3.72 3.37
N SER A 207 9.46 -3.36 4.60
CA SER A 207 8.38 -2.40 4.82
C SER A 207 8.64 -1.06 4.13
N LEU A 208 9.83 -0.49 4.30
CA LEU A 208 10.20 0.80 3.72
C LEU A 208 10.19 0.77 2.19
N ILE A 209 10.75 -0.27 1.59
CA ILE A 209 10.85 -0.39 0.13
C ILE A 209 9.47 -0.66 -0.46
N TYR A 210 8.75 -1.66 0.04
CA TYR A 210 7.48 -2.08 -0.54
C TYR A 210 6.32 -1.14 -0.20
N LEU A 211 6.01 -0.96 1.09
CA LEU A 211 4.89 -0.13 1.53
C LEU A 211 5.18 1.37 1.38
N GLY A 212 6.45 1.76 1.49
CA GLY A 212 6.89 3.13 1.23
C GLY A 212 6.99 3.40 -0.26
N PHE A 213 8.10 3.00 -0.87
CA PHE A 213 8.48 3.45 -2.22
C PHE A 213 7.71 2.78 -3.37
N ILE A 214 7.49 1.45 -3.33
CA ILE A 214 6.80 0.74 -4.43
C ILE A 214 5.32 1.13 -4.48
N ARG A 215 4.64 1.19 -3.32
CA ARG A 215 3.23 1.59 -3.24
C ARG A 215 2.99 3.09 -3.06
N GLY A 216 4.05 3.90 -3.09
CA GLY A 216 3.96 5.36 -3.09
C GLY A 216 3.42 5.99 -1.80
N GLY A 217 3.46 5.28 -0.66
CA GLY A 217 3.07 5.79 0.66
C GLY A 217 1.59 6.17 0.85
N CYS A 218 0.76 6.09 -0.20
CA CYS A 218 -0.66 6.47 -0.18
C CYS A 218 -1.51 5.51 0.69
N LEU A 219 -0.97 4.35 1.02
CA LEU A 219 -1.56 3.36 1.91
C LEU A 219 -1.03 3.47 3.34
N CYS A 220 -0.78 4.71 3.75
CA CYS A 220 -0.34 4.95 5.10
C CYS A 220 -1.48 4.65 6.07
N VAL A 221 -1.24 3.70 6.96
CA VAL A 221 -2.06 3.45 8.17
C VAL A 221 -2.27 4.74 8.98
N VAL A 222 -1.44 5.76 8.78
CA VAL A 222 -1.60 7.07 9.42
C VAL A 222 -2.82 7.83 8.87
N GLY A 223 -3.05 7.78 7.56
CA GLY A 223 -4.19 8.44 6.90
C GLY A 223 -5.50 7.68 7.07
N SER A 224 -5.47 6.39 7.43
CA SER A 224 -6.69 5.59 7.60
C SER A 224 -7.59 6.10 8.73
N LEU A 225 -7.04 6.79 9.75
CA LEU A 225 -7.84 7.47 10.78
C LEU A 225 -8.76 8.54 10.16
N GLN A 226 -8.21 9.38 9.29
CA GLN A 226 -8.95 10.45 8.62
C GLN A 226 -9.92 9.87 7.60
N GLN A 227 -9.47 8.90 6.80
CA GLN A 227 -10.30 8.27 5.79
C GLN A 227 -11.53 7.58 6.41
N LEU A 228 -11.33 6.85 7.51
CA LEU A 228 -12.43 6.22 8.24
C LEU A 228 -13.42 7.25 8.79
N SER A 229 -12.93 8.39 9.30
CA SER A 229 -13.80 9.48 9.77
C SER A 229 -14.64 10.10 8.64
N LEU A 230 -14.07 10.26 7.44
CA LEU A 230 -14.76 10.79 6.27
C LEU A 230 -15.79 9.80 5.72
N TYR A 231 -15.49 8.49 5.74
CA TYR A 231 -16.46 7.45 5.44
C TYR A 231 -17.63 7.43 6.41
N ALA A 232 -17.36 7.57 7.72
CA ALA A 232 -18.39 7.54 8.75
C ALA A 232 -19.45 8.65 8.58
N ILE A 233 -19.07 9.80 8.00
CA ILE A 233 -19.97 10.92 7.72
C ILE A 233 -20.53 10.92 6.28
N GLY A 234 -20.23 9.89 5.48
CA GLY A 234 -20.69 9.77 4.09
C GLY A 234 -20.05 10.75 3.10
N ALA A 235 -18.91 11.36 3.45
CA ALA A 235 -18.21 12.30 2.55
C ALA A 235 -17.52 11.60 1.37
N ILE A 236 -17.17 10.32 1.51
CA ILE A 236 -16.49 9.52 0.49
C ILE A 236 -17.27 8.22 0.32
N LYS A 237 -17.49 7.77 -0.93
CA LYS A 237 -18.07 6.46 -1.25
C LYS A 237 -16.92 5.53 -1.66
N GLY A 238 -16.95 4.25 -1.33
CA GLY A 238 -15.79 3.38 -1.56
C GLY A 238 -15.79 2.12 -0.71
N ASN A 239 -14.75 1.29 -0.84
CA ASN A 239 -14.66 0.03 -0.12
C ASN A 239 -14.30 0.29 1.36
N TYR A 240 -15.32 0.56 2.17
CA TYR A 240 -15.23 0.81 3.61
C TYR A 240 -14.44 -0.29 4.34
N LEU A 241 -14.63 -1.54 3.94
CA LEU A 241 -14.04 -2.70 4.60
C LEU A 241 -12.51 -2.70 4.51
N TYR A 242 -11.94 -2.29 3.37
CA TYR A 242 -10.49 -2.21 3.19
C TYR A 242 -9.84 -1.20 4.16
N TRP A 243 -10.38 0.01 4.24
CA TRP A 243 -9.85 1.06 5.13
C TRP A 243 -10.06 0.73 6.60
N LEU A 244 -11.19 0.09 6.93
CA LEU A 244 -11.45 -0.45 8.25
C LEU A 244 -10.39 -1.50 8.62
N MET A 245 -10.15 -2.49 7.76
CA MET A 245 -9.15 -3.53 8.01
C MET A 245 -7.75 -2.95 8.19
N LEU A 246 -7.32 -2.01 7.34
CA LEU A 246 -6.02 -1.35 7.49
C LEU A 246 -5.87 -0.55 8.78
N PHE A 247 -6.95 0.07 9.27
CA PHE A 247 -6.94 0.80 10.54
C PHE A 247 -6.95 -0.13 11.76
N PHE A 248 -7.83 -1.14 11.77
CA PHE A 248 -8.00 -2.01 12.93
C PHE A 248 -6.92 -3.07 13.06
N LEU A 249 -6.33 -3.54 11.96
CA LEU A 249 -5.35 -4.61 12.00
C LEU A 249 -4.15 -4.28 12.91
N PRO A 250 -3.45 -3.13 12.77
CA PRO A 250 -2.34 -2.83 13.66
C PRO A 250 -2.80 -2.43 15.07
N ILE A 251 -4.05 -1.98 15.25
CA ILE A 251 -4.66 -1.76 16.56
C ILE A 251 -4.78 -3.08 17.34
N VAL A 252 -5.32 -4.13 16.71
CA VAL A 252 -5.46 -5.46 17.34
C VAL A 252 -4.10 -5.99 17.78
N PHE A 253 -3.11 -5.94 16.90
CA PHE A 253 -1.73 -6.31 17.27
C PHE A 253 -1.19 -5.43 18.41
N SER A 254 -1.61 -4.16 18.47
CA SER A 254 -1.14 -3.24 19.51
C SER A 254 -1.74 -3.47 20.88
N VAL A 255 -3.01 -3.86 20.95
CA VAL A 255 -3.65 -4.28 22.20
C VAL A 255 -3.04 -5.58 22.74
N ILE A 256 -2.57 -6.47 21.87
CA ILE A 256 -1.92 -7.70 22.32
C ILE A 256 -0.47 -7.41 22.73
N LEU A 257 0.34 -6.82 21.84
CA LEU A 257 1.80 -6.77 21.99
C LEU A 257 2.38 -5.38 22.29
N GLY A 258 1.56 -4.33 22.28
CA GLY A 258 2.01 -2.94 22.35
C GLY A 258 2.39 -2.40 20.96
N ARG A 259 3.20 -1.33 20.86
CA ARG A 259 3.45 -0.67 19.56
C ARG A 259 4.45 -1.41 18.66
N VAL A 260 4.27 -2.71 18.48
CA VAL A 260 5.10 -3.58 17.62
C VAL A 260 5.01 -3.15 16.16
N PHE A 261 3.82 -2.73 15.69
CA PHE A 261 3.65 -2.23 14.31
C PHE A 261 4.66 -1.12 13.97
N CYS A 262 4.77 -0.10 14.83
CA CYS A 262 5.74 0.99 14.65
C CYS A 262 7.21 0.51 14.68
N GLY A 263 7.50 -0.59 15.38
CA GLY A 263 8.84 -1.13 15.56
C GLY A 263 9.31 -2.06 14.44
N TYR A 264 8.39 -2.68 13.68
CA TYR A 264 8.68 -3.79 12.75
C TYR A 264 8.05 -3.65 11.36
N ALA A 265 6.87 -3.04 11.23
CA ALA A 265 6.08 -3.06 9.98
C ALA A 265 5.77 -1.68 9.40
N CYS A 266 5.96 -0.60 10.16
CA CYS A 266 5.65 0.76 9.72
C CYS A 266 6.78 1.37 8.86
N PRO A 267 6.52 1.78 7.60
CA PRO A 267 7.54 2.36 6.71
C PRO A 267 8.03 3.73 7.20
N ILE A 268 7.13 4.55 7.76
CA ILE A 268 7.46 5.85 8.37
C ILE A 268 8.43 5.67 9.55
N GLY A 269 8.21 4.62 10.35
CA GLY A 269 9.11 4.26 11.44
C GLY A 269 10.46 3.74 10.94
N ALA A 270 10.46 2.98 9.84
CA ALA A 270 11.68 2.47 9.20
C ALA A 270 12.55 3.60 8.66
N TRP A 271 11.97 4.59 7.95
CA TRP A 271 12.70 5.74 7.44
C TRP A 271 13.39 6.53 8.57
N GLN A 272 12.66 6.87 9.62
CA GLN A 272 13.23 7.60 10.75
C GLN A 272 14.27 6.78 11.52
N GLN A 273 14.12 5.45 11.54
CA GLN A 273 15.11 4.55 12.12
C GLN A 273 16.42 4.54 11.32
N LEU A 274 16.33 4.57 10.00
CA LEU A 274 17.46 4.68 9.09
C LEU A 274 18.20 6.00 9.31
N MET A 275 17.47 7.12 9.31
CA MET A 275 18.02 8.45 9.55
C MET A 275 18.69 8.56 10.93
N SER A 276 18.05 8.05 11.97
CA SER A 276 18.62 8.03 13.32
C SER A 276 19.84 7.11 13.43
N GLY A 277 19.90 6.03 12.65
CA GLY A 277 21.08 5.17 12.55
C GLY A 277 22.29 5.92 12.02
N ILE A 278 22.09 6.74 10.97
CA ILE A 278 23.12 7.62 10.40
C ILE A 278 23.54 8.67 11.45
N GLY A 279 22.56 9.35 12.06
CA GLY A 279 22.80 10.36 13.08
C GLY A 279 23.50 9.86 14.33
N SER A 280 23.21 8.63 14.77
CA SER A 280 23.85 8.04 15.96
C SER A 280 25.37 7.88 15.86
N ARG A 281 25.92 7.95 14.64
CA ARG A 281 27.37 7.97 14.39
C ARG A 281 27.97 9.39 14.40
N LEU A 282 27.13 10.42 14.28
CA LEU A 282 27.52 11.82 14.15
C LEU A 282 27.21 12.62 15.42
N ILE A 283 25.94 12.64 15.85
CA ILE A 283 25.41 13.45 16.95
C ILE A 283 24.38 12.62 17.72
N LYS A 284 24.55 12.47 19.04
CA LYS A 284 23.57 11.81 19.90
C LYS A 284 22.94 12.80 20.86
N PHE A 285 21.73 13.27 20.53
CA PHE A 285 20.97 14.18 21.38
C PHE A 285 19.83 13.42 22.09
N ARG A 286 19.76 13.54 23.42
CA ARG A 286 18.62 13.04 24.20
C ARG A 286 17.78 14.21 24.68
N MET A 287 16.48 14.09 24.46
CA MET A 287 15.55 15.14 24.82
C MET A 287 15.41 15.27 26.34
N PRO A 288 15.43 16.49 26.90
CA PRO A 288 15.20 16.68 28.32
C PRO A 288 13.79 16.22 28.70
N GLN A 289 13.66 15.51 29.82
CA GLN A 289 12.45 14.75 30.17
C GLN A 289 11.16 15.59 30.20
N LYS A 290 11.24 16.84 30.71
CA LYS A 290 10.09 17.75 30.76
C LYS A 290 9.60 18.12 29.35
N LEU A 291 10.53 18.43 28.46
CA LEU A 291 10.23 18.79 27.08
C LEU A 291 9.74 17.59 26.28
N ASP A 292 10.36 16.42 26.46
CA ASP A 292 9.92 15.18 25.82
C ASP A 292 8.47 14.82 26.21
N LYS A 293 8.13 14.93 27.49
CA LYS A 293 6.75 14.69 27.97
C LYS A 293 5.75 15.67 27.37
N PHE A 294 6.11 16.96 27.28
CA PHE A 294 5.27 17.98 26.68
C PHE A 294 5.07 17.72 25.17
N LEU A 295 6.14 17.48 24.42
CA LEU A 295 6.07 17.21 22.98
C LEU A 295 5.31 15.91 22.68
N LYS A 296 5.42 14.89 23.53
CA LYS A 296 4.60 13.67 23.42
C LYS A 296 3.11 13.93 23.55
N TYR A 297 2.70 15.01 24.24
CA TYR A 297 1.29 15.37 24.33
C TYR A 297 0.74 15.98 23.04
N ILE A 298 1.60 16.66 22.26
CA ILE A 298 1.22 17.36 21.01
C ILE A 298 0.53 16.42 20.01
N LYS A 299 0.97 15.16 19.89
CA LYS A 299 0.34 14.20 18.94
C LYS A 299 -1.13 13.95 19.24
N TYR A 300 -1.57 14.04 20.51
CA TYR A 300 -2.98 13.83 20.87
C TYR A 300 -3.83 15.03 20.45
N VAL A 301 -3.32 16.24 20.70
CA VAL A 301 -3.97 17.48 20.26
C VAL A 301 -4.04 17.51 18.73
N PHE A 302 -2.94 17.17 18.06
CA PHE A 302 -2.87 17.13 16.60
C PHE A 302 -3.77 16.05 16.00
N ALA A 303 -3.85 14.86 16.59
CA ALA A 303 -4.80 13.82 16.17
C ALA A 303 -6.25 14.28 16.28
N ALA A 304 -6.64 14.90 17.40
CA ALA A 304 -7.98 15.44 17.58
C ALA A 304 -8.28 16.55 16.56
N LEU A 305 -7.33 17.46 16.34
CA LEU A 305 -7.47 18.55 15.38
C LEU A 305 -7.65 18.03 13.95
N ILE A 306 -6.87 17.03 13.53
CA ILE A 306 -7.03 16.43 12.19
C ILE A 306 -8.41 15.85 12.00
N VAL A 307 -8.93 15.11 12.99
CA VAL A 307 -10.26 14.51 12.91
C VAL A 307 -11.36 15.59 12.85
N ILE A 308 -11.26 16.62 13.69
CA ILE A 308 -12.22 17.75 13.71
C ILE A 308 -12.21 18.49 12.36
N VAL A 309 -11.03 18.82 11.85
CA VAL A 309 -10.89 19.52 10.56
C VAL A 309 -11.40 18.62 9.44
N ALA A 310 -11.04 17.34 9.42
CA ALA A 310 -11.51 16.38 8.42
C ALA A 310 -13.03 16.34 8.34
N ILE A 311 -13.69 16.21 9.49
CA ILE A 311 -15.15 16.14 9.57
C ILE A 311 -15.79 17.45 9.14
N SER A 312 -15.23 18.58 9.57
CA SER A 312 -15.76 19.92 9.28
C SER A 312 -15.63 20.30 7.80
N THR A 313 -14.48 20.04 7.19
CA THR A 313 -14.20 20.39 5.79
C THR A 313 -14.60 19.29 4.81
N ARG A 314 -14.96 18.10 5.29
CA ARG A 314 -15.18 16.87 4.50
C ARG A 314 -14.01 16.54 3.57
N TYR A 315 -12.81 16.97 3.94
CA TYR A 315 -11.62 16.89 3.09
C TYR A 315 -10.45 16.23 3.84
N PRO A 316 -9.71 15.30 3.20
CA PRO A 316 -8.57 14.57 3.76
C PRO A 316 -7.29 15.44 3.86
N PHE A 317 -7.33 16.48 4.70
CA PHE A 317 -6.29 17.49 4.88
C PHE A 317 -4.90 16.93 5.27
N PHE A 318 -4.82 15.89 6.11
CA PHE A 318 -3.54 15.37 6.58
C PHE A 318 -2.68 14.80 5.45
N GLN A 319 -3.29 14.17 4.44
CA GLN A 319 -2.55 13.59 3.33
C GLN A 319 -1.80 14.65 2.50
N LYS A 320 -2.26 15.91 2.52
CA LYS A 320 -1.59 17.03 1.85
C LYS A 320 -0.42 17.60 2.66
N ILE A 321 -0.43 17.44 3.98
CA ILE A 321 0.60 17.98 4.87
C ILE A 321 1.65 16.94 5.24
N ASP A 322 1.30 15.66 5.12
CA ASP A 322 2.19 14.56 5.51
C ASP A 322 3.49 14.54 4.68
N PRO A 323 4.66 14.79 5.31
CA PRO A 323 5.94 14.78 4.61
C PRO A 323 6.25 13.41 3.99
N PHE A 324 5.73 12.32 4.57
CA PHE A 324 6.00 10.97 4.08
C PHE A 324 5.22 10.66 2.80
N SER A 325 4.05 11.26 2.61
CA SER A 325 3.31 11.18 1.34
C SER A 325 4.09 11.82 0.19
N TYR A 326 4.81 12.91 0.45
CA TYR A 326 5.71 13.53 -0.54
C TYR A 326 6.97 12.70 -0.79
N LEU A 327 7.56 12.14 0.28
CA LEU A 327 8.77 11.32 0.20
C LEU A 327 8.54 10.04 -0.62
N PHE A 328 7.48 9.30 -0.30
CA PHE A 328 7.19 8.02 -0.92
C PHE A 328 6.50 8.17 -2.26
N GLY A 329 5.67 9.19 -2.43
CA GLY A 329 4.99 9.48 -3.69
C GLY A 329 5.86 10.19 -4.74
N PHE A 330 7.15 10.42 -4.45
CA PHE A 330 8.09 11.17 -5.30
C PHE A 330 7.54 12.52 -5.82
N ASN A 331 6.78 13.23 -4.98
CA ASN A 331 6.20 14.52 -5.33
C ASN A 331 6.99 15.64 -4.64
N PHE A 332 7.94 16.24 -5.33
CA PHE A 332 8.84 17.24 -4.76
C PHE A 332 8.35 18.67 -4.99
N THR A 333 7.25 19.05 -4.34
CA THR A 333 6.88 20.48 -4.22
C THR A 333 7.84 21.17 -3.25
N LEU A 334 8.01 22.49 -3.34
CA LEU A 334 8.88 23.25 -2.43
C LEU A 334 8.53 22.96 -0.95
N TYR A 335 7.24 22.98 -0.64
CA TYR A 335 6.73 22.60 0.68
C TYR A 335 7.05 21.15 1.05
N GLY A 336 6.84 20.21 0.11
CA GLY A 336 7.16 18.79 0.31
C GLY A 336 8.63 18.58 0.66
N ILE A 337 9.55 19.17 -0.11
CA ILE A 337 11.00 19.09 0.13
C ILE A 337 11.36 19.63 1.52
N ILE A 338 10.86 20.82 1.88
CA ILE A 338 11.14 21.44 3.18
C ILE A 338 10.62 20.55 4.32
N SER A 339 9.40 20.03 4.20
CA SER A 339 8.80 19.18 5.24
C SER A 339 9.57 17.86 5.44
N ILE A 340 9.99 17.21 4.34
CA ILE A 340 10.81 15.99 4.36
C ILE A 340 12.18 16.28 4.99
N ALA A 341 12.82 17.39 4.59
CA ALA A 341 14.11 17.80 5.10
C ALA A 341 14.05 18.03 6.61
N ILE A 342 13.06 18.78 7.10
CA ILE A 342 12.85 19.04 8.53
C ILE A 342 12.69 17.73 9.30
N VAL A 343 11.80 16.84 8.87
CA VAL A 343 11.57 15.58 9.58
C VAL A 343 12.79 14.65 9.51
N SER A 344 13.50 14.60 8.39
CA SER A 344 14.68 13.75 8.22
C SER A 344 15.85 14.25 9.05
N VAL A 345 16.13 15.57 9.05
CA VAL A 345 17.16 16.19 9.89
C VAL A 345 16.82 16.03 11.37
N ALA A 346 15.56 16.27 11.76
CA ALA A 346 15.12 16.01 13.13
C ALA A 346 15.30 14.54 13.52
N SER A 347 15.12 13.60 12.58
CA SER A 347 15.29 12.16 12.80
C SER A 347 16.75 11.72 12.94
N ILE A 348 17.70 12.49 12.40
CA ILE A 348 19.13 12.30 12.62
C ILE A 348 19.48 12.66 14.07
N ILE A 349 18.95 13.78 14.58
CA ILE A 349 19.26 14.32 15.91
C ILE A 349 18.52 13.55 17.02
N VAL A 350 17.22 13.36 16.85
CA VAL A 350 16.31 12.69 17.80
C VAL A 350 15.79 11.44 17.14
N SER A 351 15.81 10.31 17.84
CA SER A 351 15.22 9.07 17.30
C SER A 351 13.70 9.17 17.20
N ARG A 352 13.17 8.99 15.97
CA ARG A 352 11.73 8.87 15.62
C ARG A 352 10.83 10.06 16.08
N PRO A 353 11.18 11.32 15.77
CA PRO A 353 10.47 12.50 16.26
C PRO A 353 9.03 12.56 15.77
N PHE A 354 8.77 12.20 14.50
CA PHE A 354 7.42 12.24 13.95
C PHE A 354 6.50 11.23 14.64
N CYS A 355 6.97 10.00 14.87
CA CYS A 355 6.19 8.98 15.58
C CYS A 355 5.95 9.35 17.06
N ARG A 356 6.87 10.08 17.69
CA ARG A 356 6.78 10.47 19.11
C ARG A 356 5.85 11.66 19.34
N TYR A 357 5.87 12.64 18.43
CA TYR A 357 5.30 13.97 18.70
C TYR A 357 4.19 14.41 17.75
N ILE A 358 4.09 13.86 16.54
CA ILE A 358 3.18 14.37 15.50
C ILE A 358 2.21 13.29 15.00
N CYS A 359 2.64 12.03 14.90
CA CYS A 359 1.86 10.99 14.23
C CYS A 359 0.49 10.76 14.89
N PRO A 360 -0.64 11.02 14.20
CA PRO A 360 -1.98 10.89 14.78
C PRO A 360 -2.34 9.43 15.06
N TYR A 361 -1.96 8.51 14.17
CA TYR A 361 -2.13 7.08 14.41
C TYR A 361 -1.23 6.57 15.54
N GLY A 362 -0.04 7.16 15.69
CA GLY A 362 0.84 6.91 16.83
C GLY A 362 0.23 7.33 18.17
N ALA A 363 -0.66 8.33 18.18
CA ALA A 363 -1.43 8.74 19.34
C ALA A 363 -2.45 7.66 19.74
N VAL A 364 -3.23 7.16 18.78
CA VAL A 364 -4.19 6.05 18.98
C VAL A 364 -3.47 4.82 19.54
N LEU A 365 -2.39 4.39 18.89
CA LEU A 365 -1.60 3.24 19.34
C LEU A 365 -0.97 3.44 20.71
N ALA A 366 -0.57 4.66 21.08
CA ALA A 366 0.00 4.96 22.39
C ALA A 366 -1.02 4.80 23.53
N ILE A 367 -2.29 5.17 23.29
CA ILE A 367 -3.38 4.96 24.27
C ILE A 367 -3.61 3.47 24.44
N LEU A 368 -3.76 2.74 23.34
CA LEU A 368 -4.08 1.32 23.35
C LEU A 368 -2.93 0.46 23.90
N SER A 369 -1.68 0.83 23.62
CA SER A 369 -0.52 0.08 24.13
C SER A 369 -0.33 0.18 25.63
N ARG A 370 -0.97 1.15 26.32
CA ARG A 370 -1.03 1.17 27.80
C ARG A 370 -1.75 -0.06 28.36
N PHE A 371 -2.74 -0.56 27.63
CA PHE A 371 -3.53 -1.75 27.94
C PHE A 371 -2.95 -3.02 27.33
N SER A 372 -1.75 -2.97 26.74
CA SER A 372 -1.18 -4.13 26.05
C SER A 372 -1.00 -5.33 26.99
N ILE A 373 -1.35 -6.54 26.55
CA ILE A 373 -1.18 -7.77 27.33
C ILE A 373 0.31 -8.01 27.63
N TYR A 374 1.16 -7.95 26.60
CA TYR A 374 2.60 -8.17 26.75
C TYR A 374 3.33 -6.86 27.02
N LYS A 375 3.84 -6.73 28.25
CA LYS A 375 4.57 -5.55 28.73
C LYS A 375 6.01 -5.88 29.05
N ILE A 376 6.95 -5.09 28.52
CA ILE A 376 8.35 -5.13 28.96
C ILE A 376 8.42 -4.45 30.33
N LYS A 377 8.83 -5.20 31.35
CA LYS A 377 8.96 -4.70 32.73
C LYS A 377 10.33 -5.08 33.30
N ALA A 378 10.85 -4.23 34.18
CA ALA A 378 11.99 -4.57 35.00
C ALA A 378 11.53 -5.45 36.17
N LYS A 379 12.19 -6.59 36.39
CA LYS A 379 12.06 -7.38 37.61
C LYS A 379 12.63 -6.64 38.83
N ASN A 380 12.29 -7.14 40.01
CA ASN A 380 12.89 -6.71 41.26
C ASN A 380 14.41 -6.90 41.22
N GLY A 381 15.17 -5.93 41.72
CA GLY A 381 16.63 -5.96 41.74
C GLY A 381 17.33 -5.02 40.73
N CYS A 382 16.61 -4.10 40.09
CA CYS A 382 17.22 -3.10 39.18
C CYS A 382 18.30 -2.26 39.91
N LYS A 383 19.52 -2.26 39.38
CA LYS A 383 20.67 -1.51 39.94
C LYS A 383 20.78 -0.06 39.42
N ASN A 384 19.76 0.45 38.73
CA ASN A 384 19.72 1.82 38.18
C ASN A 384 20.94 2.22 37.32
N CYS A 385 21.56 1.27 36.60
CA CYS A 385 22.78 1.51 35.81
C CYS A 385 22.57 2.37 34.53
N THR A 386 21.36 2.88 34.27
CA THR A 386 20.95 3.73 33.12
C THR A 386 21.21 3.17 31.70
N LEU A 387 21.77 1.96 31.56
CA LEU A 387 22.16 1.40 30.26
C LEU A 387 20.96 1.20 29.33
N CYS A 388 19.84 0.67 29.86
CA CYS A 388 18.61 0.48 29.11
C CYS A 388 17.97 1.79 28.64
N ASP A 389 18.11 2.87 29.41
CA ASP A 389 17.66 4.23 29.05
C ASP A 389 18.50 4.74 27.86
N ARG A 390 19.83 4.65 27.91
CA ARG A 390 20.72 5.13 26.83
C ARG A 390 20.55 4.41 25.48
N VAL A 391 20.04 3.19 25.52
CA VAL A 391 19.84 2.31 24.35
C VAL A 391 18.41 2.40 23.80
N CYS A 392 17.48 2.99 24.55
CA CYS A 392 16.08 3.13 24.15
C CYS A 392 15.95 4.13 22.97
N GLU A 393 15.37 3.69 21.87
CA GLU A 393 15.18 4.52 20.67
C GLU A 393 14.05 5.55 20.81
N THR A 394 13.20 5.43 21.82
CA THR A 394 12.03 6.33 22.00
C THR A 394 12.07 7.07 23.33
N ASP A 395 13.20 7.00 24.06
CA ASP A 395 13.34 7.52 25.42
C ASP A 395 12.15 7.11 26.33
N ALA A 396 11.68 5.88 26.16
CA ALA A 396 10.54 5.34 26.91
C ALA A 396 10.95 4.78 28.28
N ILE A 397 12.23 4.81 28.63
CA ILE A 397 12.74 4.21 29.87
C ILE A 397 13.34 5.29 30.77
N ILE A 398 12.83 5.43 31.98
CA ILE A 398 13.34 6.35 32.98
C ILE A 398 13.72 5.55 34.23
N LYS A 399 15.01 5.51 34.56
CA LYS A 399 15.54 4.79 35.74
C LYS A 399 14.98 3.35 35.87
N GLY A 400 14.94 2.62 34.75
CA GLY A 400 14.45 1.24 34.70
C GLY A 400 12.93 1.08 34.60
N ASN A 401 12.14 2.15 34.78
CA ASN A 401 10.70 2.12 34.54
C ASN A 401 10.42 2.33 33.05
N VAL A 402 9.63 1.43 32.45
CA VAL A 402 9.32 1.43 31.02
C VAL A 402 7.92 1.97 30.79
N ASP A 403 7.84 3.11 30.11
CA ASP A 403 6.59 3.67 29.62
C ASP A 403 6.05 2.80 28.46
N GLN A 404 4.88 2.20 28.70
CA GLN A 404 4.24 1.28 27.76
C GLN A 404 3.52 2.04 26.63
N SER A 405 3.11 3.30 26.84
CA SER A 405 2.63 4.14 25.74
C SER A 405 3.79 4.51 24.83
N GLU A 406 4.98 4.69 25.40
CA GLU A 406 6.36 4.85 24.87
C GLU A 406 6.99 3.72 24.03
N CYS A 407 6.71 2.47 24.39
CA CYS A 407 7.56 1.36 23.99
C CYS A 407 7.17 0.80 22.62
N ILE A 408 8.11 0.79 21.67
CA ILE A 408 7.94 0.15 20.34
C ILE A 408 8.40 -1.31 20.30
N ARG A 409 8.67 -1.91 21.48
CA ARG A 409 9.00 -3.35 21.62
C ARG A 409 10.22 -3.81 20.82
N CYS A 410 11.20 -2.94 20.59
CA CYS A 410 12.37 -3.25 19.79
C CYS A 410 13.44 -4.16 20.43
N LYS A 411 13.25 -4.54 21.70
CA LYS A 411 14.12 -5.41 22.52
C LYS A 411 15.56 -4.96 22.77
N LYS A 412 16.05 -3.87 22.17
CA LYS A 412 17.41 -3.36 22.42
C LYS A 412 17.75 -3.19 23.91
N CYS A 413 16.79 -2.76 24.73
CA CYS A 413 16.97 -2.63 26.17
C CYS A 413 17.17 -3.99 26.88
N ILE A 414 16.50 -5.05 26.43
CA ILE A 414 16.66 -6.42 26.95
C ILE A 414 18.05 -6.93 26.55
N ASP A 415 18.42 -6.81 25.27
CA ASP A 415 19.69 -7.31 24.75
C ASP A 415 20.92 -6.62 25.37
N SER A 416 20.78 -5.35 25.75
CA SER A 416 21.84 -4.59 26.41
C SER A 416 21.93 -4.82 27.93
N CYS A 417 20.92 -5.43 28.56
CA CYS A 417 20.85 -5.54 30.01
C CYS A 417 21.76 -6.65 30.54
N LYS A 418 22.94 -6.29 31.07
CA LYS A 418 23.89 -7.23 31.69
C LYS A 418 23.33 -8.05 32.86
N PHE A 419 22.26 -7.58 33.50
CA PHE A 419 21.65 -8.21 34.67
C PHE A 419 20.41 -9.05 34.32
N GLU A 420 19.99 -9.08 33.05
CA GLU A 420 18.81 -9.83 32.58
C GLU A 420 17.50 -9.54 33.35
N ILE A 421 17.37 -8.31 33.86
CA ILE A 421 16.24 -7.89 34.71
C ILE A 421 15.01 -7.51 33.86
N LEU A 422 15.20 -7.07 32.62
CA LEU A 422 14.11 -6.68 31.72
C LEU A 422 13.58 -7.90 30.97
N LYS A 423 12.26 -8.13 31.02
CA LYS A 423 11.55 -9.17 30.26
C LYS A 423 10.29 -8.64 29.60
#